data_AF-A0A7X0FQG8-F1
#
_entry.id   AF-A0A7X0FQG8-F1
#
_cell.length_a   1.000
_cell.length_b   1.000
_cell.length_c   1.000
_cell.angle_alpha   90.00
_cell.angle_beta   90.00
_cell.angle_gamma   90.00
#
_symmetry.space_group_name_H-M   'P 1'
#
loop_
_entity.id
_entity.type
_entity.pdbx_description
1 polymer ?
#
loop_
_entity_poly.entity_id
_entity_poly.type
_entity_poly.pdbx_seq_one_letter_code
_entity_poly.pdbx_strand_id
1 'polypeptide(L)'
;MGIQGWQWLLILAVILLLFGAAKLPALAKSMGQSARVFKGEMKAMKDEDATAKDDAATEETTVATSEAAKPARPEAGGSSSASS
;
A
#
# COMPACT_ATOMS: atom_id res chain seq x y z
N MET A 1 -3.23 -20.16 -36.76
CA MET A 1 -3.39 -19.55 -35.42
C MET A 1 -2.32 -20.10 -34.48
N GLY A 2 -1.70 -19.29 -33.61
CA GLY A 2 -1.20 -19.83 -32.33
C GLY A 2 0.18 -19.44 -31.76
N ILE A 3 1.01 -18.61 -32.41
CA ILE A 3 2.40 -18.39 -31.91
C ILE A 3 2.57 -17.11 -31.06
N GLN A 4 1.62 -16.18 -31.15
CA GLN A 4 1.71 -14.86 -30.51
C GLN A 4 1.78 -14.91 -28.97
N GLY A 5 1.16 -15.91 -28.34
CA GLY A 5 1.17 -16.03 -26.87
C GLY A 5 2.49 -16.53 -26.29
N TRP A 6 3.19 -17.43 -27.00
CA TRP A 6 4.43 -18.04 -26.50
C TRP A 6 5.60 -17.04 -26.49
N GLN A 7 5.59 -16.09 -27.43
CA GLN A 7 6.61 -15.04 -27.52
C GLN A 7 6.61 -14.13 -26.28
N TRP A 8 5.44 -13.76 -25.77
CA TRP A 8 5.32 -12.99 -24.53
C TRP A 8 5.89 -13.73 -23.32
N LEU A 9 5.69 -15.05 -23.26
CA LEU A 9 6.22 -15.88 -22.19
C LEU A 9 7.76 -15.93 -22.21
N LEU A 10 8.36 -16.01 -23.40
CA LEU A 10 9.81 -15.95 -23.60
C LEU A 10 10.39 -14.59 -23.19
N ILE A 11 9.75 -13.49 -23.59
CA ILE A 11 10.18 -12.13 -23.19
C ILE A 11 10.14 -11.98 -21.68
N LEU A 12 9.04 -12.43 -21.06
CA LEU A 12 8.90 -12.42 -19.60
C LEU A 12 10.00 -13.26 -18.93
N ALA A 13 10.30 -14.46 -19.46
CA ALA A 13 11.36 -15.31 -18.94
C ALA A 13 12.74 -14.63 -18.99
N VAL A 14 13.07 -13.92 -20.08
CA VAL A 14 14.33 -13.16 -20.19
C VAL A 14 14.38 -12.03 -19.16
N ILE A 15 13.29 -11.28 -18.98
CA ILE A 15 13.22 -10.22 -17.95
C ILE A 15 13.39 -10.82 -16.54
N LEU A 16 12.74 -11.96 -16.24
CA LEU A 16 12.94 -12.65 -14.96
C LEU A 16 14.38 -13.12 -14.76
N LEU A 17 15.10 -13.50 -15.82
CA LEU A 17 16.49 -13.93 -15.73
C LEU A 17 17.43 -12.75 -15.45
N LEU A 18 17.18 -11.59 -16.07
CA LEU A 18 17.97 -10.37 -15.87
C LEU A 18 17.70 -9.71 -14.51
N PHE A 19 16.43 -9.59 -14.13
CA PHE A 19 16.02 -8.89 -12.92
C PHE A 19 15.90 -9.83 -11.70
N GLY A 20 15.64 -11.11 -11.91
CA GLY A 20 15.37 -12.10 -10.87
C GLY A 20 13.89 -12.17 -10.49
N ALA A 21 13.44 -13.37 -10.09
CA ALA A 21 12.05 -13.65 -9.71
C ALA A 21 11.55 -12.82 -8.51
N ALA A 22 12.45 -12.34 -7.63
CA ALA A 22 12.09 -11.54 -6.46
C ALA A 22 11.94 -10.03 -6.76
N LYS A 23 12.56 -9.51 -7.83
CA LYS A 23 12.59 -8.06 -8.12
C LYS A 23 11.37 -7.59 -8.89
N LEU A 24 10.86 -8.38 -9.83
CA LEU A 24 9.61 -8.09 -10.53
C LEU A 24 8.40 -7.86 -9.61
N PRO A 25 8.08 -8.77 -8.66
CA PRO A 25 6.96 -8.57 -7.74
C PRO A 25 7.19 -7.42 -6.77
N ALA A 26 8.44 -7.18 -6.34
CA ALA A 26 8.78 -6.05 -5.49
C ALA A 26 8.53 -4.69 -6.19
N LEU A 27 8.99 -4.56 -7.44
CA LEU A 27 8.77 -3.37 -8.27
C LEU A 27 7.30 -3.17 -8.62
N ALA A 28 6.59 -4.26 -8.96
CA ALA A 28 5.15 -4.21 -9.22
C ALA A 28 4.37 -3.78 -7.96
N LYS A 29 4.77 -4.25 -6.77
CA LYS A 29 4.13 -3.88 -5.50
C LYS A 29 4.35 -2.41 -5.18
N SER A 30 5.56 -1.87 -5.36
CA SER A 30 5.85 -0.46 -5.11
C SER A 30 5.17 0.46 -6.14
N MET A 31 5.26 0.16 -7.44
CA MET A 31 4.53 0.91 -8.47
C MET A 31 3.01 0.80 -8.31
N GLY A 32 2.50 -0.36 -7.90
CA GLY A 32 1.08 -0.59 -7.68
C GLY A 32 0.50 0.25 -6.54
N GLN A 33 1.27 0.46 -5.45
CA GLN A 33 0.85 1.36 -4.37
C GLN A 33 0.78 2.81 -4.86
N SER A 34 1.78 3.32 -5.57
CA SER A 34 1.76 4.67 -6.15
C SER A 34 0.62 4.84 -7.16
N ALA A 35 0.44 3.86 -8.06
CA ALA A 35 -0.63 3.88 -9.04
C ALA A 35 -2.03 3.83 -8.40
N ARG A 36 -2.21 3.15 -7.27
CA ARG A 36 -3.49 3.10 -6.54
C ARG A 36 -3.84 4.44 -5.92
N VAL A 37 -2.86 5.15 -5.34
CA VAL A 37 -3.06 6.51 -4.80
C VAL A 37 -3.46 7.45 -5.93
N PHE A 38 -2.67 7.50 -7.01
CA PHE A 38 -2.98 8.31 -8.19
C PHE A 38 -4.33 7.97 -8.84
N LYS A 39 -4.68 6.68 -8.94
CA LYS A 39 -5.99 6.24 -9.45
C LYS A 39 -7.13 6.68 -8.53
N GLY A 40 -6.93 6.64 -7.22
CA GLY A 40 -7.90 7.08 -6.22
C GLY A 40 -8.17 8.58 -6.33
N GLU A 41 -7.11 9.40 -6.34
CA GLU A 41 -7.21 10.86 -6.51
C GLU A 41 -7.85 11.24 -7.84
N MET A 42 -7.43 10.58 -8.94
CA MET A 42 -8.00 10.85 -10.25
C MET A 42 -9.43 10.34 -10.42
N LYS A 43 -9.83 9.33 -9.64
CA LYS A 43 -11.21 8.86 -9.59
C LYS A 43 -12.07 9.83 -8.77
N ALA A 44 -11.57 10.34 -7.64
CA ALA A 44 -12.23 11.39 -6.87
C ALA A 44 -12.49 12.64 -7.70
N MET A 45 -11.50 13.16 -8.44
CA MET A 45 -11.71 14.29 -9.36
C MET A 45 -12.79 14.00 -10.42
N LYS A 46 -12.81 12.79 -10.97
CA LYS A 46 -13.77 12.41 -12.02
C LYS A 46 -15.17 12.11 -11.47
N ASP A 47 -15.26 11.70 -10.21
CA ASP A 47 -16.52 11.51 -9.49
C ASP A 47 -17.02 12.86 -8.96
N GLU A 48 -16.17 13.82 -8.56
CA GLU A 48 -16.57 15.19 -8.16
C GLU A 48 -17.16 16.01 -9.32
N ASP A 49 -16.64 15.83 -10.54
CA ASP A 49 -17.25 16.40 -11.76
C ASP A 49 -18.66 15.81 -12.04
N ALA A 50 -18.96 14.60 -11.53
CA ALA A 50 -20.26 13.95 -11.66
C ALA A 50 -21.18 14.14 -10.43
N THR A 51 -20.61 14.33 -9.24
CA THR A 51 -21.31 14.46 -7.94
C THR A 51 -21.51 15.92 -7.49
N ALA A 52 -21.14 16.93 -8.29
CA ALA A 52 -21.63 18.29 -8.07
C ALA A 52 -23.19 18.42 -8.15
N LYS A 53 -23.90 17.31 -8.41
CA LYS A 53 -25.35 17.19 -8.33
C LYS A 53 -25.89 16.29 -7.20
N ASP A 54 -25.06 15.53 -6.48
CA ASP A 54 -25.55 14.54 -5.51
C ASP A 54 -24.58 14.43 -4.32
N ASP A 55 -25.11 14.76 -3.14
CA ASP A 55 -24.66 14.37 -1.81
C ASP A 55 -23.45 15.05 -1.14
N ALA A 56 -23.79 16.11 -0.41
CA ALA A 56 -23.29 16.32 0.95
C ALA A 56 -23.87 15.24 1.90
N ALA A 57 -23.35 14.02 1.86
CA ALA A 57 -23.53 13.03 2.92
C ALA A 57 -22.42 11.98 2.87
N THR A 58 -21.99 11.52 4.05
CA THR A 58 -20.99 10.45 4.28
C THR A 58 -19.56 10.93 4.51
N GLU A 59 -19.40 11.88 5.43
CA GLU A 59 -18.32 11.76 6.42
C GLU A 59 -18.77 10.75 7.48
N GLU A 60 -18.18 9.56 7.48
CA GLU A 60 -17.83 8.75 8.66
C GLU A 60 -17.50 7.31 8.25
N THR A 61 -16.57 6.69 8.99
CA THR A 61 -16.19 5.26 8.96
C THR A 61 -14.91 4.93 8.19
N THR A 62 -13.76 5.05 8.86
CA THR A 62 -12.89 3.90 9.24
C THR A 62 -11.51 4.37 9.72
N VAL A 63 -11.46 4.97 10.91
CA VAL A 63 -10.23 5.01 11.71
C VAL A 63 -10.31 3.86 12.72
N ALA A 64 -10.00 2.63 12.28
CA ALA A 64 -9.81 1.49 13.20
C ALA A 64 -9.22 0.25 12.47
N THR A 65 -7.91 0.22 12.23
CA THR A 65 -7.11 -0.99 12.45
C THR A 65 -5.63 -0.65 12.58
N SER A 66 -5.19 -0.43 13.82
CA SER A 66 -3.80 -0.64 14.22
C SER A 66 -3.80 -1.00 15.71
N GLU A 67 -4.52 -2.07 16.01
CA GLU A 67 -4.39 -2.84 17.25
C GLU A 67 -3.36 -3.94 16.98
N ALA A 68 -2.08 -3.70 17.29
CA ALA A 68 -1.10 -4.74 17.64
C ALA A 68 0.29 -4.15 17.96
N ALA A 69 0.41 -3.39 19.06
CA ALA A 69 1.69 -3.24 19.77
C ALA A 69 1.47 -2.84 21.24
N LYS A 70 0.96 -3.80 22.04
CA LYS A 70 1.33 -4.06 23.45
C LYS A 70 1.59 -2.82 24.35
N PRO A 71 0.64 -2.44 25.25
CA PRO A 71 0.95 -1.52 26.34
C PRO A 71 1.61 -2.34 27.47
N ALA A 72 2.94 -2.42 27.46
CA ALA A 72 3.69 -2.86 28.64
C ALA A 72 4.02 -1.64 29.50
N ARG A 73 3.01 -1.22 30.28
CA ARG A 73 3.12 -0.79 31.69
C ARG A 73 4.11 0.35 32.02
N PRO A 74 3.61 1.57 32.33
CA PRO A 74 4.40 2.58 33.03
C PRO A 74 4.36 2.27 34.54
N GLU A 75 5.38 1.61 35.05
CA GLU A 75 5.58 1.54 36.51
C GLU A 75 6.57 2.62 36.91
N ALA A 76 6.01 3.64 37.55
CA ALA A 76 6.73 4.57 38.38
C ALA A 76 7.50 3.83 39.49
N GLY A 77 8.70 4.31 39.83
CA GLY A 77 9.31 4.03 41.12
C GLY A 77 10.83 4.03 41.12
N GLY A 78 11.42 5.03 41.79
CA GLY A 78 12.74 4.86 42.41
C GLY A 78 13.89 5.72 41.88
N SER A 79 13.73 7.05 41.93
CA SER A 79 14.87 7.90 42.29
C SER A 79 15.26 7.58 43.74
N SER A 80 16.48 7.07 43.99
CA SER A 80 17.32 7.45 45.15
C SER A 80 18.55 6.55 45.33
N SER A 81 19.71 7.21 45.28
CA SER A 81 20.86 7.09 46.20
C SER A 81 21.40 5.72 46.65
N ALA A 82 22.64 5.44 46.24
CA ALA A 82 23.77 4.96 47.06
C ALA A 82 25.00 5.03 46.13
N SER A 83 26.06 5.84 46.29
CA SER A 83 26.82 6.30 47.46
C SER A 83 27.33 5.16 48.34
N SER A 84 28.33 4.44 47.85
CA SER A 84 29.54 4.02 48.57
C SER A 84 30.57 3.52 47.57
#